data_AF-A0A267HAJ2-F1
#
_entry.id   AF-A0A267HAJ2-F1
#
_cell.length_a   1.000
_cell.length_b   1.000
_cell.length_c   1.000
_cell.angle_alpha   90.00
_cell.angle_beta   90.00
_cell.angle_gamma   90.00
#
_symmetry.space_group_name_H-M   'P 1'
#
loop_
_entity.id
_entity.type
_entity.pdbx_description
1 polymer ?
#
loop_
_entity_poly.entity_id
_entity_poly.type
_entity_poly.pdbx_seq_one_letter_code
_entity_poly.pdbx_strand_id
1 'polypeptide(L)'
;MRIYLRLPLASILALLNLFCYSNVESIAGVNKYLFASATFPTLFVAVGEAPFNNGFFNWLFDIIFPERCSGSWIDFSAEGFNNALKERVYGQPLIGLSNAVQQHWSNNQPAKALLLSMHGPPGTGKNYVSGILIRHLFIKDSKSKFYHLFSGTVHFPHKNQVQTYKDQIQAWVRGNVSICPKSVFVFDEVDKMPATLLDALKPFVDSYQHIDRVDYRRAIFIFLSNSGSDMISRYMLAQKKLGKDRSEVYSKLDDKLPLYLYDESNGAFCFSSTNNQSLP
;
A
#
# COMPACT_ATOMS: atom_id res chain seq x y z
N MET A 1 -6.45 -18.98 23.19
CA MET A 1 -7.89 -19.29 23.16
C MET A 1 -8.65 -18.04 22.72
N ARG A 2 -8.87 -17.85 21.41
CA ARG A 2 -9.61 -16.70 20.88
C ARG A 2 -11.09 -17.08 20.81
N ILE A 3 -11.89 -16.48 21.70
CA ILE A 3 -13.33 -16.64 21.74
C ILE A 3 -13.91 -15.76 20.63
N TYR A 4 -14.30 -16.36 19.51
CA TYR A 4 -15.20 -15.68 18.58
C TYR A 4 -16.60 -15.75 19.17
N LEU A 5 -17.09 -14.64 19.73
CA LEU A 5 -18.53 -14.51 19.98
C LEU A 5 -19.23 -14.53 18.61
N ARG A 6 -19.79 -15.68 18.23
CA ARG A 6 -20.82 -15.76 17.20
C ARG A 6 -22.07 -15.08 17.76
N LEU A 7 -22.09 -13.75 17.73
CA LEU A 7 -23.32 -13.00 17.91
C LEU A 7 -24.16 -13.19 16.64
N PRO A 8 -25.42 -13.66 16.74
CA PRO A 8 -26.31 -13.73 15.59
C PRO A 8 -26.50 -12.33 15.01
N LEU A 9 -26.63 -12.20 13.68
CA LEU A 9 -26.77 -10.92 12.97
C LEU A 9 -27.85 -9.99 13.57
N ALA A 10 -28.89 -10.56 14.18
CA ALA A 10 -29.93 -9.81 14.89
C ALA A 10 -29.38 -8.98 16.08
N SER A 11 -28.36 -9.46 16.77
CA SER A 11 -27.74 -8.75 17.90
C SER A 11 -26.87 -7.57 17.45
N ILE A 12 -26.30 -7.63 16.24
CA ILE A 12 -25.51 -6.52 15.67
C ILE A 12 -26.45 -5.38 15.22
N LEU A 13 -27.59 -5.72 14.64
CA LEU A 13 -28.66 -4.76 14.30
C LEU A 13 -29.30 -4.11 15.54
N ALA A 14 -29.46 -4.87 16.63
CA ALA A 14 -29.94 -4.32 17.91
C ALA A 14 -28.92 -3.35 18.55
N LEU A 15 -27.63 -3.65 18.48
CA LEU A 15 -26.56 -2.78 18.98
C LEU A 15 -26.38 -1.50 18.13
N LEU A 16 -26.59 -1.58 16.82
CA LEU A 16 -26.61 -0.41 15.92
C LEU A 16 -27.81 0.50 16.22
N ASN A 17 -28.98 -0.06 16.52
CA ASN A 17 -30.14 0.71 16.97
C ASN A 17 -29.91 1.37 18.35
N LEU A 18 -29.24 0.70 19.30
CA LEU A 18 -28.90 1.28 20.60
C LEU A 18 -27.86 2.41 20.49
N PHE A 19 -26.84 2.27 19.64
CA PHE A 19 -25.80 3.30 19.44
C PHE A 19 -26.34 4.56 18.74
N CYS A 20 -27.35 4.43 17.89
CA CYS A 20 -28.07 5.57 17.33
C CYS A 20 -28.95 6.29 18.38
N TYR A 21 -29.51 5.56 19.35
CA TYR A 21 -30.38 6.13 20.38
C TYR A 21 -29.59 6.96 21.42
N SER A 22 -28.42 6.48 21.84
CA SER A 22 -27.62 7.14 22.89
C SER A 22 -26.84 8.38 22.42
N ASN A 23 -26.60 8.55 21.12
CA ASN A 23 -25.91 9.74 20.59
C ASN A 23 -26.85 10.93 20.30
N VAL A 24 -28.17 10.77 20.48
CA VAL A 24 -29.17 11.83 20.23
C VAL A 24 -29.48 12.65 21.49
N GLU A 25 -29.05 12.23 22.69
CA GLU A 25 -29.36 12.94 23.94
C GLU A 25 -28.51 14.22 24.19
N SER A 26 -27.49 14.53 23.38
CA SER A 26 -26.59 15.68 23.62
C SER A 26 -26.80 16.91 22.72
N ILE A 27 -27.86 16.97 21.91
CA ILE A 27 -28.17 18.18 21.13
C ILE A 27 -29.46 18.80 21.67
N ALA A 28 -29.28 19.72 22.61
CA ALA A 28 -30.31 20.58 23.14
C ALA A 28 -30.95 21.43 22.03
N GLY A 29 -32.29 21.51 22.04
CA GLY A 29 -32.99 22.71 21.56
C GLY A 29 -33.59 22.67 20.15
N VAL A 30 -34.27 21.59 19.74
CA VAL A 30 -35.23 21.68 18.62
C VAL A 30 -36.58 21.06 19.00
N ASN A 31 -37.62 21.79 18.62
CA ASN A 31 -39.03 21.69 19.00
C ASN A 31 -39.64 20.27 18.97
N LYS A 32 -40.40 19.94 20.01
CA LYS A 32 -40.97 18.60 20.33
C LYS A 32 -42.16 18.14 19.46
N TYR A 33 -42.43 18.75 18.31
CA TYR A 33 -43.64 18.47 17.51
C TYR A 33 -43.44 18.37 16.00
N LEU A 34 -42.22 18.16 15.50
CA LEU A 34 -42.00 18.15 14.04
C LEU A 34 -41.11 17.05 13.48
N PHE A 35 -41.01 15.89 14.14
CA PHE A 35 -40.51 14.66 13.50
C PHE A 35 -41.28 13.43 13.98
N ALA A 36 -42.61 13.51 13.95
CA ALA A 36 -43.50 12.34 13.90
C ALA A 36 -43.82 12.02 12.43
N SER A 37 -42.79 11.79 11.62
CA SER A 37 -42.91 11.22 10.26
C SER A 37 -41.52 10.95 9.67
N ALA A 38 -40.70 10.21 10.41
CA ALA A 38 -39.76 9.32 9.75
C ALA A 38 -40.31 7.93 9.96
N THR A 39 -41.26 7.54 9.11
CA THR A 39 -41.37 6.17 8.67
C THR A 39 -39.98 5.76 8.17
N PHE A 40 -39.11 5.35 9.10
CA PHE A 40 -38.08 4.39 8.80
C PHE A 40 -38.79 3.30 8.03
N PRO A 41 -38.40 2.97 6.79
CA PRO A 41 -39.01 1.85 6.13
C PRO A 41 -38.71 0.66 7.02
N THR A 42 -39.73 0.21 7.76
CA THR A 42 -39.90 -1.18 8.16
C THR A 42 -40.01 -1.95 6.86
N LEU A 43 -38.89 -2.08 6.16
CA LEU A 43 -38.67 -3.14 5.22
C LEU A 43 -38.45 -4.38 6.10
N PHE A 44 -39.54 -4.84 6.74
CA PHE A 44 -39.76 -6.26 6.88
C PHE A 44 -39.77 -6.78 5.45
N VAL A 45 -38.58 -7.09 4.94
CA VAL A 45 -38.54 -7.95 3.78
C VAL A 45 -38.95 -9.30 4.32
N ALA A 46 -40.21 -9.65 4.08
CA ALA A 46 -40.56 -11.02 3.79
C ALA A 46 -39.79 -11.40 2.51
N VAL A 47 -38.48 -11.61 2.63
CA VAL A 47 -37.72 -12.37 1.64
C VAL A 47 -37.93 -13.82 2.03
N GLY A 48 -38.92 -14.44 1.40
CA GLY A 48 -38.72 -15.83 1.01
C GLY A 48 -37.40 -15.89 0.26
N GLU A 49 -36.49 -16.74 0.74
CA GLU A 49 -35.19 -17.13 0.20
C GLU A 49 -34.83 -16.56 -1.19
N ALA A 50 -34.58 -15.27 -1.28
CA ALA A 50 -33.89 -14.68 -2.40
C ALA A 50 -32.42 -14.64 -2.00
N PRO A 51 -31.51 -15.14 -2.84
CA PRO A 51 -30.09 -15.06 -2.56
C PRO A 51 -29.69 -13.59 -2.64
N PHE A 52 -29.76 -12.88 -1.50
CA PHE A 52 -29.16 -11.56 -1.41
C PHE A 52 -27.69 -11.72 -1.73
N ASN A 53 -27.29 -11.15 -2.85
CA ASN A 53 -25.93 -11.24 -3.32
C ASN A 53 -25.02 -10.52 -2.30
N ASN A 54 -23.98 -11.21 -1.84
CA ASN A 54 -22.96 -10.67 -0.93
C ASN A 54 -22.42 -9.30 -1.41
N GLY A 55 -22.47 -9.02 -2.71
CA GLY A 55 -22.11 -7.73 -3.29
C GLY A 55 -22.96 -6.54 -2.83
N PHE A 56 -24.29 -6.69 -2.71
CA PHE A 56 -25.18 -5.59 -2.30
C PHE A 56 -24.96 -5.22 -0.83
N PHE A 57 -24.83 -6.22 0.05
CA PHE A 57 -24.55 -5.99 1.47
C PHE A 57 -23.17 -5.35 1.69
N ASN A 58 -22.13 -5.80 0.98
CA ASN A 58 -20.80 -5.20 1.08
C ASN A 58 -20.80 -3.74 0.60
N TRP A 59 -21.50 -3.44 -0.50
CA TRP A 59 -21.64 -2.07 -1.00
C TRP A 59 -22.38 -1.17 0.00
N LEU A 60 -23.48 -1.67 0.58
CA LEU A 60 -24.25 -0.94 1.58
C LEU A 60 -23.43 -0.70 2.86
N PHE A 61 -22.68 -1.71 3.32
CA PHE A 61 -21.78 -1.60 4.46
C PHE A 61 -20.68 -0.56 4.23
N ASP A 62 -20.10 -0.51 3.03
CA ASP A 62 -19.05 0.45 2.67
C ASP A 62 -19.54 1.91 2.64
N ILE A 63 -20.80 2.14 2.27
CA ILE A 63 -21.42 3.47 2.33
C ILE A 63 -21.65 3.91 3.77
N ILE A 64 -22.14 3.00 4.61
CA ILE A 64 -22.48 3.31 6.02
C ILE A 64 -21.20 3.44 6.87
N PHE A 65 -20.19 2.61 6.59
CA PHE A 65 -18.91 2.57 7.30
C PHE A 65 -17.75 2.85 6.34
N PRO A 66 -17.55 4.12 5.95
CA PRO A 66 -16.44 4.48 5.09
C PRO A 66 -15.11 4.19 5.78
N GLU A 67 -14.15 3.68 5.01
CA GLU A 67 -12.80 3.44 5.48
C GLU A 67 -12.19 4.75 6.01
N ARG A 68 -11.55 4.72 7.18
CA ARG A 68 -10.92 5.89 7.81
C ARG A 68 -9.43 5.65 8.01
N CYS A 69 -8.64 6.72 8.06
CA CYS A 69 -7.22 6.64 8.36
C CYS A 69 -7.03 6.42 9.87
N SER A 70 -7.40 5.24 10.36
CA SER A 70 -7.33 4.86 11.77
C SER A 70 -6.84 3.42 11.90
N GLY A 71 -6.36 3.07 13.10
CA GLY A 71 -5.88 1.71 13.39
C GLY A 71 -6.93 0.61 13.23
N SER A 72 -8.23 0.96 13.15
CA SER A 72 -9.31 0.01 12.87
C SER A 72 -9.33 -0.49 11.43
N TRP A 73 -8.74 0.25 10.49
CA TRP A 73 -8.71 -0.11 9.06
C TRP A 73 -7.28 -0.37 8.55
N ILE A 74 -6.31 0.24 9.22
CA ILE A 74 -4.89 0.17 8.91
C ILE A 74 -4.18 -0.50 10.08
N ASP A 75 -4.14 -1.83 10.07
CA ASP A 75 -3.55 -2.66 11.12
C ASP A 75 -2.46 -3.54 10.52
N PHE A 76 -1.20 -3.21 10.81
CA PHE A 76 -0.06 -3.95 10.29
C PHE A 76 0.32 -5.10 11.21
N SER A 77 0.10 -6.33 10.73
CA SER A 77 0.62 -7.53 11.40
C SER A 77 2.02 -7.86 10.90
N ALA A 78 3.05 -7.42 11.63
CA ALA A 78 4.45 -7.73 11.28
C ALA A 78 4.74 -9.24 11.28
N GLU A 79 4.20 -9.97 12.26
CA GLU A 79 4.32 -11.43 12.33
C GLU A 79 3.58 -12.10 11.17
N GLY A 80 2.34 -11.68 10.90
CA GLY A 80 1.54 -12.20 9.78
C GLY A 80 2.23 -11.98 8.44
N PHE A 81 2.78 -10.78 8.23
CA PHE A 81 3.53 -10.45 7.02
C PHE A 81 4.79 -11.32 6.88
N ASN A 82 5.58 -11.45 7.93
CA ASN A 82 6.78 -12.29 7.94
C ASN A 82 6.46 -13.76 7.65
N ASN A 83 5.41 -14.31 8.26
CA ASN A 83 5.00 -15.68 8.04
C ASN A 83 4.47 -15.89 6.62
N ALA A 84 3.66 -14.96 6.10
CA ALA A 84 3.17 -15.01 4.73
C ALA A 84 4.30 -14.99 3.69
N LEU A 85 5.35 -14.21 3.92
CA LEU A 85 6.53 -14.22 3.05
C LEU A 85 7.25 -15.57 3.08
N LYS A 86 7.47 -16.16 4.26
CA LYS A 86 8.14 -17.47 4.42
C LYS A 86 7.35 -18.62 3.82
N GLU A 87 6.03 -18.61 3.98
CA GLU A 87 5.16 -19.70 3.54
C GLU A 87 4.84 -19.64 2.04
N ARG A 88 4.73 -18.44 1.47
CA ARG A 88 4.18 -18.24 0.12
C ARG A 88 5.19 -17.76 -0.92
N VAL A 89 6.37 -17.30 -0.51
CA VAL A 89 7.37 -16.78 -1.45
C VAL A 89 8.62 -17.65 -1.45
N TYR A 90 8.94 -18.20 -2.62
CA TYR A 90 10.04 -19.14 -2.78
C TYR A 90 11.22 -18.52 -3.52
N GLY A 91 12.43 -18.83 -3.08
CA GLY A 91 13.66 -18.52 -3.79
C GLY A 91 14.07 -17.04 -3.81
N GLN A 92 13.44 -16.20 -2.97
CA GLN A 92 13.73 -14.76 -2.83
C GLN A 92 14.21 -14.41 -1.40
N PRO A 93 15.28 -13.60 -1.24
CA PRO A 93 15.81 -13.21 0.07
C PRO A 93 15.05 -12.01 0.67
N LEU A 94 13.80 -12.23 1.10
CA LEU A 94 12.90 -11.12 1.49
C LEU A 94 13.01 -10.68 2.96
N ILE A 95 14.01 -11.15 3.70
CA ILE A 95 14.22 -10.80 5.11
C ILE A 95 14.50 -9.29 5.26
N GLY A 96 15.28 -8.71 4.35
CA GLY A 96 15.56 -7.27 4.36
C GLY A 96 14.29 -6.42 4.15
N LEU A 97 13.41 -6.87 3.24
CA LEU A 97 12.14 -6.21 2.95
C LEU A 97 11.24 -6.17 4.20
N SER A 98 11.08 -7.31 4.87
CA SER A 98 10.16 -7.38 5.99
C SER A 98 10.62 -6.59 7.20
N ASN A 99 11.93 -6.60 7.47
CA ASN A 99 12.54 -5.78 8.51
C ASN A 99 12.39 -4.28 8.19
N ALA A 100 12.64 -3.86 6.94
CA ALA A 100 12.53 -2.46 6.54
C ALA A 100 11.09 -1.92 6.70
N VAL A 101 10.09 -2.69 6.28
CA VAL A 101 8.67 -2.35 6.46
C VAL A 101 8.32 -2.28 7.95
N GLN A 102 8.71 -3.28 8.74
CA GLN A 102 8.40 -3.32 10.17
C GLN A 102 9.04 -2.16 10.94
N GLN A 103 10.30 -1.84 10.64
CA GLN A 103 11.02 -0.73 11.26
C GLN A 103 10.36 0.61 10.90
N HIS A 104 9.98 0.79 9.64
CA HIS A 104 9.30 2.01 9.21
C HIS A 104 7.92 2.14 9.86
N TRP A 105 7.14 1.07 9.91
CA TRP A 105 5.77 1.09 10.41
C TRP A 105 5.69 1.28 11.93
N SER A 106 6.64 0.73 12.67
CA SER A 106 6.71 0.87 14.14
C SER A 106 7.23 2.24 14.58
N ASN A 107 7.94 2.96 13.70
CA ASN A 107 8.40 4.31 13.99
C ASN A 107 7.27 5.33 13.79
N ASN A 108 6.87 6.01 14.88
CA ASN A 108 5.85 7.06 14.82
C ASN A 108 6.33 8.34 14.13
N GLN A 109 7.64 8.56 14.04
CA GLN A 109 8.27 9.74 13.43
C GLN A 109 9.45 9.31 12.53
N PRO A 110 9.18 8.65 11.39
CA PRO A 110 10.22 8.31 10.42
C PRO A 110 10.87 9.59 9.86
N ALA A 111 12.15 9.51 9.52
CA ALA A 111 12.90 10.65 8.97
C ALA A 111 12.53 10.97 7.51
N LYS A 112 12.06 9.96 6.77
CA LYS A 112 11.63 10.03 5.36
C LYS A 112 10.64 8.92 5.04
N ALA A 113 9.95 9.05 3.91
CA ALA A 113 9.07 8.01 3.40
C ALA A 113 9.84 6.69 3.16
N LEU A 114 9.16 5.56 3.34
CA LEU A 114 9.77 4.29 2.98
C LEU A 114 9.70 4.11 1.47
N LEU A 115 10.86 3.96 0.84
CA LEU A 115 10.94 3.59 -0.55
C LEU A 115 11.52 2.18 -0.70
N LEU A 116 10.76 1.33 -1.38
CA LEU A 116 11.14 -0.02 -1.73
C LEU A 116 11.28 -0.13 -3.24
N SER A 117 12.45 -0.52 -3.72
CA SER A 117 12.68 -0.76 -5.14
C SER A 117 12.95 -2.24 -5.39
N MET A 118 12.05 -2.90 -6.11
CA MET A 118 12.13 -4.31 -6.46
C MET A 118 12.46 -4.47 -7.93
N HIS A 119 13.64 -5.02 -8.22
CA HIS A 119 14.16 -5.27 -9.56
C HIS A 119 14.28 -6.76 -9.82
N GLY A 120 14.06 -7.17 -11.05
CA GLY A 120 14.35 -8.54 -11.50
C GLY A 120 13.46 -8.99 -12.65
N PRO A 121 13.64 -10.23 -13.14
CA PRO A 121 12.88 -10.75 -14.27
C PRO A 121 11.37 -10.77 -14.05
N PRO A 122 10.55 -10.72 -15.12
CA PRO A 122 9.12 -10.97 -15.02
C PRO A 122 8.84 -12.39 -14.48
N GLY A 123 7.69 -12.58 -13.83
CA GLY A 123 7.29 -13.89 -13.27
C GLY A 123 8.00 -14.32 -11.98
N THR A 124 8.90 -13.50 -11.43
CA THR A 124 9.66 -13.82 -10.20
C THR A 124 8.96 -13.45 -8.88
N GLY A 125 7.76 -12.87 -8.95
CA GLY A 125 6.91 -12.60 -7.79
C GLY A 125 6.88 -11.16 -7.26
N LYS A 126 7.48 -10.17 -7.94
CA LYS A 126 7.48 -8.75 -7.50
C LYS A 126 6.08 -8.23 -7.12
N ASN A 127 5.11 -8.37 -8.03
CA ASN A 127 3.72 -7.93 -7.82
C ASN A 127 2.99 -8.78 -6.77
N TYR A 128 3.41 -10.04 -6.62
CA TYR A 128 2.84 -10.94 -5.61
C TYR A 128 3.29 -10.55 -4.20
N VAL A 129 4.58 -10.22 -4.03
CA VAL A 129 5.17 -9.75 -2.77
C VAL A 129 4.55 -8.41 -2.35
N SER A 130 4.40 -7.45 -3.27
CA SER A 130 3.71 -6.20 -2.97
C SER A 130 2.26 -6.45 -2.57
N GLY A 131 1.53 -7.33 -3.28
CA GLY A 131 0.18 -7.72 -2.90
C GLY A 131 0.07 -8.36 -1.51
N ILE A 132 1.04 -9.19 -1.10
CA ILE A 132 1.11 -9.74 0.27
C ILE A 132 1.26 -8.60 1.28
N LEU A 133 2.10 -7.61 1.01
CA LEU A 133 2.29 -6.47 1.89
C LEU A 133 0.97 -5.68 2.05
N ILE A 134 0.29 -5.34 0.96
CA ILE A 134 -0.99 -4.59 0.99
C ILE A 134 -2.04 -5.30 1.83
N ARG A 135 -2.17 -6.63 1.70
CA ARG A 135 -3.07 -7.47 2.50
C ARG A 135 -2.82 -7.40 4.00
N HIS A 136 -1.57 -7.17 4.39
CA HIS A 136 -1.18 -7.06 5.78
C HIS A 136 -1.15 -5.63 6.29
N LEU A 137 -1.33 -4.62 5.42
CA LEU A 137 -1.43 -3.21 5.81
C LEU A 137 -2.87 -2.76 5.93
N PHE A 138 -3.75 -3.21 5.02
CA PHE A 138 -5.12 -2.76 4.93
C PHE A 138 -6.11 -3.92 5.00
N ILE A 139 -7.15 -3.77 5.81
CA ILE A 139 -8.22 -4.78 5.93
C ILE A 139 -8.94 -4.99 4.61
N LYS A 140 -9.08 -3.93 3.80
CA LYS A 140 -9.73 -3.99 2.47
C LYS A 140 -8.81 -4.50 1.35
N ASP A 141 -7.59 -4.94 1.66
CA ASP A 141 -6.61 -5.39 0.66
C ASP A 141 -6.46 -4.35 -0.48
N SER A 142 -6.40 -4.79 -1.72
CA SER A 142 -6.31 -3.98 -2.93
C SER A 142 -7.50 -3.06 -3.19
N LYS A 143 -8.58 -3.17 -2.40
CA LYS A 143 -9.75 -2.28 -2.46
C LYS A 143 -9.66 -1.12 -1.47
N SER A 144 -8.61 -1.05 -0.65
CA SER A 144 -8.39 0.06 0.26
C SER A 144 -8.23 1.37 -0.52
N LYS A 145 -8.87 2.43 -0.03
CA LYS A 145 -8.72 3.77 -0.61
C LYS A 145 -7.33 4.37 -0.39
N PHE A 146 -6.52 3.77 0.47
CA PHE A 146 -5.15 4.19 0.79
C PHE A 146 -4.10 3.43 -0.02
N TYR A 147 -4.52 2.47 -0.83
CA TYR A 147 -3.67 1.74 -1.75
C TYR A 147 -3.85 2.28 -3.18
N HIS A 148 -2.75 2.71 -3.80
CA HIS A 148 -2.75 3.28 -5.14
C HIS A 148 -1.75 2.54 -6.02
N LEU A 149 -2.22 1.98 -7.13
CA LEU A 149 -1.40 1.26 -8.11
C LEU A 149 -1.34 2.04 -9.42
N PHE A 150 -0.12 2.28 -9.91
CA PHE A 150 0.16 2.90 -11.20
C PHE A 150 1.01 1.97 -12.04
N SER A 151 0.48 1.52 -13.18
CA SER A 151 1.27 0.86 -14.23
C SER A 151 1.84 1.89 -15.20
N GLY A 152 3.14 1.78 -15.49
CA GLY A 152 3.85 2.64 -16.44
C GLY A 152 3.25 2.62 -17.85
N THR A 153 2.89 1.44 -18.33
CA THR A 153 2.34 1.26 -19.68
C THR A 153 0.88 1.71 -19.81
N VAL A 154 0.09 1.56 -18.74
CA VAL A 154 -1.34 1.90 -18.75
C VAL A 154 -1.59 3.37 -18.43
N HIS A 155 -0.94 3.92 -17.41
CA HIS A 155 -1.22 5.27 -16.93
C HIS A 155 -0.36 6.33 -17.60
N PHE A 156 0.82 5.94 -18.12
CA PHE A 156 1.77 6.88 -18.71
C PHE A 156 2.22 6.47 -20.14
N PRO A 157 1.29 6.16 -21.07
CA PRO A 157 1.64 5.61 -22.38
C PRO A 157 2.32 6.61 -23.31
N HIS A 158 2.01 7.91 -23.21
CA HIS A 158 2.43 8.90 -24.21
C HIS A 158 3.52 9.85 -23.70
N LYS A 159 4.69 9.80 -24.34
CA LYS A 159 5.85 10.64 -23.99
C LYS A 159 5.63 12.15 -24.20
N ASN A 160 4.67 12.55 -25.03
CA ASN A 160 4.35 13.96 -25.27
C ASN A 160 3.46 14.59 -24.17
N GLN A 161 2.83 13.78 -23.31
CA GLN A 161 1.96 14.24 -22.22
C GLN A 161 2.64 14.20 -20.85
N VAL A 162 3.95 14.01 -20.81
CA VAL A 162 4.74 13.87 -19.58
C VAL A 162 4.50 15.00 -18.59
N GLN A 163 4.37 16.25 -19.05
CA GLN A 163 4.12 17.37 -18.14
C GLN A 163 2.77 17.25 -17.45
N THR A 164 1.72 16.88 -18.19
CA THR A 164 0.38 16.62 -17.62
C THR A 164 0.42 15.46 -16.61
N TYR A 165 1.16 14.39 -16.92
CA TYR A 165 1.30 13.25 -15.99
C TYR A 165 2.02 13.62 -14.71
N LYS A 166 3.03 14.49 -14.77
CA LYS A 166 3.71 15.04 -13.60
C LYS A 166 2.75 15.82 -12.71
N ASP A 167 1.98 16.73 -13.30
CA ASP A 167 1.05 17.56 -12.53
C ASP A 167 -0.03 16.68 -11.87
N GLN A 168 -0.56 15.69 -12.62
CA GLN A 168 -1.55 14.74 -12.12
C GLN A 168 -1.01 13.87 -10.98
N ILE A 169 0.17 13.30 -11.12
CA ILE A 169 0.73 12.39 -10.10
C ILE A 169 1.10 13.14 -8.82
N GLN A 170 1.65 14.36 -8.94
CA GLN A 170 1.97 15.21 -7.81
C GLN A 170 0.70 15.62 -7.06
N ALA A 171 -0.34 16.04 -7.77
CA ALA A 171 -1.63 16.37 -7.19
C ALA A 171 -2.28 15.14 -6.52
N TRP A 172 -2.20 13.96 -7.15
CA TRP A 172 -2.75 12.72 -6.62
C TRP A 172 -2.06 12.29 -5.32
N VAL A 173 -0.72 12.28 -5.30
CA VAL A 173 0.05 11.93 -4.10
C VAL A 173 -0.23 12.94 -2.99
N ARG A 174 -0.19 14.25 -3.29
CA ARG A 174 -0.51 15.29 -2.31
C ARG A 174 -1.91 15.13 -1.73
N GLY A 175 -2.93 14.95 -2.57
CA GLY A 175 -4.31 14.81 -2.13
C GLY A 175 -4.52 13.59 -1.23
N ASN A 176 -3.99 12.43 -1.63
CA ASN A 176 -4.18 11.20 -0.88
C ASN A 176 -3.38 11.16 0.43
N VAL A 177 -2.15 11.68 0.45
CA VAL A 177 -1.35 11.76 1.69
C VAL A 177 -1.97 12.75 2.67
N SER A 178 -2.58 13.84 2.18
CA SER A 178 -3.33 14.78 3.02
C SER A 178 -4.54 14.12 3.70
N ILE A 179 -5.18 13.15 3.03
CA ILE A 179 -6.28 12.36 3.60
C ILE A 179 -5.76 11.31 4.58
N CYS A 180 -4.69 10.62 4.20
CA CYS A 180 -4.05 9.63 5.04
C CYS A 180 -2.53 9.57 4.84
N PRO A 181 -1.74 9.90 5.87
CA PRO A 181 -0.29 9.88 5.78
C PRO A 181 0.31 8.47 5.67
N LYS A 182 -0.50 7.42 5.89
CA LYS A 182 -0.10 6.00 5.75
C LYS A 182 -0.49 5.40 4.39
N SER A 183 -0.74 6.23 3.38
CA SER A 183 -1.03 5.76 2.03
C SER A 183 0.16 5.06 1.39
N VAL A 184 -0.12 4.06 0.55
CA VAL A 184 0.86 3.26 -0.17
C VAL A 184 0.70 3.48 -1.67
N PHE A 185 1.80 3.84 -2.32
CA PHE A 185 1.86 4.07 -3.76
C PHE A 185 2.76 3.02 -4.42
N VAL A 186 2.18 2.20 -5.28
CA VAL A 186 2.89 1.17 -6.05
C VAL A 186 3.00 1.61 -7.50
N PHE A 187 4.23 1.68 -7.99
CA PHE A 187 4.55 2.00 -9.37
C PHE A 187 5.08 0.72 -10.03
N ASP A 188 4.28 0.13 -10.90
CA ASP A 188 4.63 -1.07 -11.66
C ASP A 188 5.16 -0.69 -13.05
N GLU A 189 6.06 -1.50 -13.58
CA GLU A 189 6.76 -1.27 -14.84
C GLU A 189 7.45 0.11 -14.89
N VAL A 190 8.16 0.48 -13.82
CA VAL A 190 8.86 1.77 -13.76
C VAL A 190 9.93 1.91 -14.84
N ASP A 191 10.46 0.79 -15.37
CA ASP A 191 11.35 0.77 -16.54
C ASP A 191 10.69 1.25 -17.83
N LYS A 192 9.35 1.33 -17.87
CA LYS A 192 8.56 1.89 -18.97
C LYS A 192 8.10 3.32 -18.71
N MET A 193 8.31 3.85 -17.50
CA MET A 193 7.94 5.22 -17.17
C MET A 193 8.97 6.23 -17.73
N PRO A 194 8.52 7.43 -18.16
CA PRO A 194 9.44 8.52 -18.51
C PRO A 194 10.30 8.91 -17.30
N ALA A 195 11.63 8.97 -17.44
CA ALA A 195 12.55 9.30 -16.33
C ALA A 195 12.16 10.60 -15.60
N THR A 196 11.80 11.63 -16.37
CA THR A 196 11.35 12.91 -15.81
C THR A 196 10.10 12.81 -14.92
N LEU A 197 9.25 11.79 -15.11
CA LEU A 197 8.10 11.55 -14.24
C LEU A 197 8.54 11.03 -12.87
N LEU A 198 9.56 10.17 -12.83
CA LEU A 198 10.16 9.70 -11.58
C LEU A 198 10.82 10.87 -10.83
N ASP A 199 11.50 11.78 -11.53
CA ASP A 199 12.06 12.99 -10.92
C ASP A 199 11.02 13.84 -10.19
N ALA A 200 9.79 13.87 -10.70
CA ALA A 200 8.68 14.61 -10.08
C ALA A 200 8.21 13.98 -8.76
N LEU A 201 8.56 12.72 -8.49
CA LEU A 201 8.26 12.01 -7.24
C LEU A 201 9.34 12.17 -6.17
N LYS A 202 10.58 12.52 -6.56
CA LYS A 202 11.73 12.70 -5.63
C LYS A 202 11.39 13.52 -4.39
N PRO A 203 10.70 14.67 -4.50
CA PRO A 203 10.41 15.49 -3.33
C PRO A 203 9.59 14.75 -2.25
N PHE A 204 8.68 13.85 -2.64
CA PHE A 204 7.84 13.12 -1.68
C PHE A 204 8.54 11.96 -1.00
N VAL A 205 9.65 11.49 -1.57
CA VAL A 205 10.41 10.34 -1.10
C VAL A 205 11.60 10.77 -0.25
N ASP A 206 12.25 11.88 -0.62
CA ASP A 206 13.40 12.43 0.09
C ASP A 206 13.02 13.11 1.42
N SER A 207 14.02 13.34 2.29
CA SER A 207 13.89 13.81 3.69
C SER A 207 13.33 15.23 3.90
N TYR A 208 12.45 15.71 3.03
CA TYR A 208 11.74 16.96 3.24
C TYR A 208 10.59 16.73 4.23
N GLN A 209 10.74 17.26 5.45
CA GLN A 209 9.78 17.06 6.54
C GLN A 209 8.37 17.54 6.17
N HIS A 210 8.28 18.62 5.39
CA HIS A 210 7.02 19.19 4.95
C HIS A 210 7.19 19.76 3.55
N ILE A 211 6.44 19.23 2.58
CA ILE A 211 6.23 19.88 1.30
C ILE A 211 4.78 20.34 1.31
N ASP A 212 4.55 21.63 1.07
CA ASP A 212 3.21 22.22 1.07
C ASP A 212 2.39 21.91 2.35
N ARG A 213 3.08 21.84 3.50
CA ARG A 213 2.52 21.53 4.84
C ARG A 213 1.97 20.12 5.01
N VAL A 214 2.26 19.20 4.09
CA VAL A 214 1.89 17.78 4.16
C VAL A 214 3.12 16.95 4.58
N ASP A 215 2.91 16.04 5.53
CA ASP A 215 3.94 15.12 6.00
C ASP A 215 3.87 13.79 5.22
N TYR A 216 4.86 13.57 4.35
CA TYR A 216 4.98 12.38 3.52
C TYR A 216 5.76 11.25 4.19
N ARG A 217 6.37 11.50 5.35
CA ARG A 217 7.38 10.57 5.92
C ARG A 217 6.81 9.22 6.32
N ARG A 218 5.49 9.11 6.54
CA ARG A 218 4.81 7.85 6.88
C ARG A 218 4.22 7.11 5.68
N ALA A 219 4.36 7.68 4.48
CA ALA A 219 3.90 7.04 3.25
C ALA A 219 4.92 5.98 2.81
N ILE A 220 4.42 4.99 2.07
CA ILE A 220 5.24 3.93 1.49
C ILE A 220 5.17 4.02 -0.03
N PHE A 221 6.32 4.06 -0.68
CA PHE A 221 6.48 4.04 -2.13
C PHE A 221 7.12 2.71 -2.52
N ILE A 222 6.55 2.04 -3.51
CA ILE A 222 7.05 0.74 -3.99
C ILE A 222 7.23 0.82 -5.49
N PHE A 223 8.46 0.68 -5.97
CA PHE A 223 8.80 0.66 -7.39
C PHE A 223 9.08 -0.78 -7.83
N LEU A 224 8.38 -1.24 -8.87
CA LEU A 224 8.54 -2.56 -9.46
C LEU A 224 9.09 -2.38 -10.88
N SER A 225 10.25 -2.98 -11.14
CA SER A 225 10.99 -2.79 -12.38
C SER A 225 11.48 -4.12 -12.94
N ASN A 226 11.51 -4.21 -14.27
CA ASN A 226 12.23 -5.28 -14.97
C ASN A 226 13.65 -4.86 -15.38
N SER A 227 14.12 -3.66 -15.04
CA SER A 227 15.52 -3.24 -15.25
C SER A 227 16.49 -4.16 -14.51
N GLY A 228 17.68 -4.35 -15.07
CA GLY A 228 18.70 -5.24 -14.52
C GLY A 228 18.39 -6.74 -14.65
N SER A 229 17.26 -7.14 -15.25
CA SER A 229 16.85 -8.56 -15.34
C SER A 229 17.87 -9.45 -16.02
N ASP A 230 18.44 -9.00 -17.15
CA ASP A 230 19.44 -9.76 -17.90
C ASP A 230 20.75 -9.89 -17.10
N MET A 231 21.22 -8.79 -16.52
CA MET A 231 22.41 -8.79 -15.66
C MET A 231 22.24 -9.72 -14.44
N ILE A 232 21.13 -9.59 -13.71
CA ILE A 232 20.81 -10.44 -12.55
C ILE A 232 20.80 -11.90 -12.97
N SER A 233 20.16 -12.22 -14.09
CA SER A 233 20.05 -13.61 -14.58
C SER A 233 21.41 -14.19 -14.97
N ARG A 234 22.23 -13.43 -15.72
CA ARG A 234 23.58 -13.84 -16.12
C ARG A 234 24.51 -14.00 -14.92
N TYR A 235 24.48 -13.07 -13.98
CA TYR A 235 25.28 -13.13 -12.75
C TYR A 235 24.90 -14.36 -11.91
N MET A 236 23.60 -14.55 -11.65
CA MET A 236 23.10 -15.71 -10.90
C MET A 236 23.46 -17.03 -11.58
N LEU A 237 23.35 -17.11 -12.91
CA LEU A 237 23.74 -18.28 -13.68
C LEU A 237 25.26 -18.56 -13.57
N ALA A 238 26.09 -17.52 -13.68
CA ALA A 238 27.54 -17.65 -13.55
C ALA A 238 27.94 -18.17 -12.16
N GLN A 239 27.36 -17.61 -11.09
CA GLN A 239 27.64 -18.07 -9.72
C GLN A 239 27.13 -19.50 -9.48
N LYS A 240 25.98 -19.86 -10.05
CA LYS A 240 25.47 -21.24 -9.96
C LYS A 240 26.39 -22.25 -10.64
N LYS A 241 26.98 -21.90 -11.79
CA LYS A 241 28.01 -22.73 -12.46
C LYS A 241 29.27 -22.92 -11.63
N LEU A 242 29.60 -21.94 -10.78
CA LEU A 242 30.71 -22.01 -9.83
C LEU A 242 30.36 -22.79 -8.54
N GLY A 243 29.18 -23.40 -8.47
CA GLY A 243 28.74 -24.16 -7.29
C GLY A 243 28.40 -23.28 -6.08
N LYS A 244 28.26 -21.97 -6.25
CA LYS A 244 27.95 -21.05 -5.16
C LYS A 244 26.50 -21.17 -4.71
N ASP A 245 26.29 -21.09 -3.39
CA ASP A 245 24.98 -21.04 -2.80
C ASP A 245 24.28 -19.71 -3.10
N ARG A 246 22.98 -19.82 -3.39
CA ARG A 246 22.17 -18.68 -3.83
C ARG A 246 22.12 -17.56 -2.76
N SER A 247 22.10 -17.90 -1.48
CA SER A 247 22.07 -16.95 -0.37
C SER A 247 23.34 -16.09 -0.30
N GLU A 248 24.53 -16.68 -0.48
CA GLU A 248 25.81 -15.95 -0.52
C GLU A 248 25.86 -14.98 -1.71
N VAL A 249 25.30 -15.41 -2.85
CA VAL A 249 25.30 -14.63 -4.09
C VAL A 249 24.43 -13.38 -4.00
N TYR A 250 23.28 -13.46 -3.32
CA TYR A 250 22.38 -12.32 -3.14
C TYR A 250 23.03 -11.18 -2.36
N SER A 251 23.71 -11.48 -1.25
CA SER A 251 24.40 -10.44 -0.48
C SER A 251 25.43 -9.68 -1.33
N LYS A 252 26.15 -10.37 -2.22
CA LYS A 252 27.12 -9.75 -3.14
C LYS A 252 26.46 -9.03 -4.32
N LEU A 253 25.24 -9.41 -4.68
CA LEU A 253 24.48 -8.77 -5.75
C LEU A 253 23.95 -7.42 -5.28
N ASP A 254 23.47 -7.31 -4.03
CA ASP A 254 22.93 -6.07 -3.48
C ASP A 254 23.95 -4.93 -3.49
N ASP A 255 25.23 -5.22 -3.26
CA ASP A 255 26.32 -4.23 -3.34
C ASP A 255 26.58 -3.74 -4.77
N LYS A 256 26.35 -4.59 -5.77
CA LYS A 256 26.68 -4.32 -7.18
C LYS A 256 25.51 -3.78 -7.98
N LEU A 257 24.29 -4.15 -7.60
CA LEU A 257 23.07 -3.84 -8.33
C LEU A 257 22.85 -2.32 -8.53
N PRO A 258 23.09 -1.44 -7.54
CA PRO A 258 22.95 0.01 -7.71
C PRO A 258 23.85 0.57 -8.82
N LEU A 259 25.10 0.10 -8.92
CA LEU A 259 26.05 0.54 -9.96
C LEU A 259 25.56 0.17 -11.36
N TYR A 260 25.02 -1.04 -11.52
CA TYR A 260 24.47 -1.48 -12.81
C TYR A 260 23.18 -0.76 -13.17
N LEU A 261 22.27 -0.58 -12.21
CA LEU A 261 21.02 0.15 -12.45
C LEU A 261 21.28 1.63 -12.78
N TYR A 262 22.33 2.22 -12.22
CA TYR A 262 22.75 3.58 -12.57
C TYR A 262 23.17 3.70 -14.03
N ASP A 263 24.01 2.78 -14.50
CA ASP A 263 24.52 2.75 -15.88
C ASP A 263 23.39 2.46 -16.90
N GLU A 264 22.50 1.52 -16.57
CA GLU A 264 21.39 1.15 -17.46
C GLU A 264 20.29 2.23 -17.56
N SER A 265 20.16 3.10 -16.55
CA SER A 265 19.07 4.08 -16.46
C SER A 265 19.49 5.53 -16.60
N ASN A 266 20.77 5.82 -16.91
CA ASN A 266 21.33 7.18 -16.91
C ASN A 266 20.97 7.97 -15.62
N GLY A 267 20.99 7.30 -14.46
CA GLY A 267 20.69 7.93 -13.16
C GLY A 267 19.21 8.17 -12.83
N ALA A 268 18.26 7.71 -13.66
CA ALA A 268 16.82 7.90 -13.41
C ALA A 268 16.29 7.12 -12.19
N PHE A 269 16.97 6.04 -11.77
CA PHE A 269 16.57 5.20 -10.62
C PHE A 269 17.35 5.47 -9.32
N CYS A 270 18.00 6.63 -9.18
CA CYS A 270 18.64 7.03 -7.91
C CYS A 270 17.60 7.28 -6.80
N PHE A 271 17.17 6.19 -6.16
CA PHE A 271 16.06 6.20 -5.21
C PHE A 271 16.38 5.42 -3.91
N SER A 272 17.42 4.59 -3.86
CA SER A 272 18.03 4.16 -2.59
C SER A 272 19.55 4.03 -2.79
N SER A 273 20.41 4.53 -1.90
CA SER A 273 20.61 4.05 -0.54
C SER A 273 21.08 5.16 0.43
N THR A 274 20.25 5.52 1.41
CA THR A 274 20.72 6.15 2.65
C THR A 274 19.92 5.59 3.82
N ASN A 275 20.30 4.38 4.25
CA ASN A 275 20.12 3.87 5.61
C ASN A 275 21.45 3.19 6.02
N ASN A 276 22.54 3.94 5.81
CA ASN A 276 23.85 3.77 6.44
C ASN A 276 24.62 5.05 6.11
N GLN A 277 24.39 6.11 6.89
CA GLN A 277 25.39 7.15 7.00
C GLN A 277 26.54 6.58 7.82
N SER A 278 27.46 5.96 7.13
CA SER A 278 28.88 6.06 7.46
C SER A 278 29.61 6.13 6.14
N LEU A 279 30.22 7.28 5.87
CA LEU A 279 31.40 7.50 5.04
C LEU A 279 31.53 9.01 4.77
N PRO A 280 32.76 9.47 4.56
CA PRO A 280 33.72 9.96 5.55
C PRO A 280 33.48 11.42 6.00
#